data_AF-A0A653D1B1-F1
#
_entry.id   AF-A0A653D1B1-F1
#
_cell.length_a   1.000
_cell.length_b   1.000
_cell.length_c   1.000
_cell.angle_alpha   90.00
_cell.angle_beta   90.00
_cell.angle_gamma   90.00
#
_symmetry.space_group_name_H-M   'P 1'
#
loop_
_entity.id
_entity.type
_entity.pdbx_description
1 polymer ?
#
loop_
_entity_poly.entity_id
_entity_poly.type
_entity_poly.pdbx_seq_one_letter_code
_entity_poly.pdbx_strand_id
1 'polypeptide(L)'
;FRHGIKVINTIRYRRLRDLNTNQFVKTKSEISALQDFLQWLETVKTDDVDGLVLIYYEVRKASPSLLLESLRRHQLIDRFSKVVKGFCNGFNIAQAKCANTTKSFNLRVMSKVLLNREDGSFNSAVDRARASFDIASHLAQSEREELEKPAAGMTGFEPHLIQFVCPFSNAIDDEEEEIKSFKVLLERQNTFRPVFGALMRASRTERQHASHLRRLLAENDINYDKLKMAYDENAKEGLEKIIKAEVTNGEEKDIEELLNILDCFFDPSKKAIQPKATGMSARFYPPMGGRNNNRRRRSYNR
;
A
#
# COMPACT_ATOMS: atom_id res chain seq x y z
N PHE A 1 -1.39 0.84 -15.91
CA PHE A 1 -2.11 1.49 -14.78
C PHE A 1 -2.87 0.43 -14.01
N ARG A 2 -2.62 0.25 -12.71
CA ARG A 2 -3.15 -0.87 -11.91
C ARG A 2 -4.68 -1.00 -11.91
N HIS A 3 -5.40 0.13 -12.02
CA HIS A 3 -6.86 0.16 -11.91
C HIS A 3 -7.57 0.40 -13.24
N GLY A 4 -6.84 0.45 -14.37
CA GLY A 4 -7.44 0.78 -15.66
C GLY A 4 -8.06 2.18 -15.75
N ILE A 5 -7.80 3.08 -14.79
CA ILE A 5 -8.35 4.45 -14.78
C ILE A 5 -7.19 5.46 -14.82
N LYS A 6 -7.39 6.58 -15.52
CA LYS A 6 -6.44 7.71 -15.59
C LYS A 6 -7.17 9.04 -15.43
N VAL A 7 -6.51 10.00 -14.78
CA VAL A 7 -6.95 11.40 -14.79
C VAL A 7 -6.56 12.03 -16.14
N ILE A 8 -7.55 12.59 -16.83
CA ILE A 8 -7.37 13.38 -18.05
C ILE A 8 -7.59 14.85 -17.69
N ASN A 9 -6.61 15.67 -18.02
CA ASN A 9 -6.71 17.12 -17.91
C ASN A 9 -7.23 17.67 -19.24
N THR A 10 -8.40 18.28 -19.20
CA THR A 10 -8.88 19.18 -20.25
C THR A 10 -8.51 20.61 -19.86
N ILE A 11 -8.64 21.56 -20.78
CA ILE A 11 -8.28 22.98 -20.55
C ILE A 11 -8.92 23.55 -19.26
N ARG A 12 -10.13 23.12 -18.91
CA ARG A 12 -10.89 23.65 -17.77
C ARG A 12 -11.14 22.66 -16.63
N TYR A 13 -11.05 21.35 -16.89
CA TYR A 13 -11.47 20.33 -15.93
C TYR A 13 -10.54 19.12 -15.90
N ARG A 14 -10.46 18.49 -14.74
CA ARG A 14 -9.83 17.17 -14.55
C ARG A 14 -10.94 16.14 -14.40
N ARG A 15 -10.89 15.06 -15.18
CA ARG A 15 -11.90 13.98 -15.15
C ARG A 15 -11.24 12.62 -15.18
N LEU A 16 -11.91 11.61 -14.62
CA LEU A 16 -11.46 10.22 -14.74
C LEU A 16 -11.91 9.62 -16.07
N ARG A 17 -11.01 8.87 -16.71
CA ARG A 17 -11.28 8.09 -17.92
C ARG A 17 -10.93 6.64 -17.64
N ASP A 18 -11.85 5.74 -17.96
CA ASP A 18 -11.60 4.31 -18.01
C ASP A 18 -10.83 3.98 -19.29
N LEU A 19 -9.71 3.29 -19.15
CA LEU A 19 -8.80 2.95 -20.23
C LEU A 19 -9.26 1.71 -21.00
N ASN A 20 -10.12 0.89 -20.42
CA ASN A 20 -10.67 -0.30 -21.09
C ASN A 20 -11.78 0.12 -22.07
N THR A 21 -12.72 0.92 -21.58
CA THR A 21 -13.86 1.42 -22.39
C THR A 21 -13.56 2.71 -23.14
N ASN A 22 -12.46 3.39 -22.79
CA ASN A 22 -12.12 4.73 -23.28
C ASN A 22 -13.16 5.81 -22.95
N GLN A 23 -14.09 5.55 -22.03
CA GLN A 23 -15.17 6.46 -21.63
C GLN A 23 -14.82 7.27 -20.37
N PHE A 24 -15.45 8.44 -20.22
CA PHE A 24 -15.35 9.22 -18.99
C PHE A 24 -16.19 8.60 -17.88
N VAL A 25 -15.61 8.53 -16.68
CA VAL A 25 -16.26 7.98 -15.50
C VAL A 25 -16.97 9.12 -14.76
N LYS A 26 -18.27 8.92 -14.45
CA LYS A 26 -19.01 9.83 -13.57
C LYS A 26 -18.52 9.63 -12.13
N THR A 27 -18.17 10.73 -11.47
CA THR A 27 -17.60 10.72 -10.11
C THR A 27 -18.32 11.70 -9.20
N LYS A 28 -18.34 11.40 -7.90
CA LYS A 28 -18.77 12.31 -6.84
C LYS A 28 -17.56 12.83 -6.06
N SER A 29 -17.78 13.84 -5.22
CA SER A 29 -16.80 14.21 -4.19
C SER A 29 -16.65 13.06 -3.18
N GLU A 30 -15.52 13.02 -2.46
CA GLU A 30 -15.28 12.00 -1.44
C GLU A 30 -16.39 12.00 -0.38
N ILE A 31 -16.76 13.17 0.15
CA ILE A 31 -17.82 13.30 1.15
C ILE A 31 -19.17 12.77 0.66
N SER A 32 -19.60 13.12 -0.56
CA SER A 32 -20.89 12.65 -1.09
C SER A 32 -20.88 11.15 -1.32
N ALA A 33 -19.77 10.57 -1.78
CA ALA A 33 -19.64 9.13 -1.95
C ALA A 33 -19.64 8.38 -0.60
N LEU A 34 -19.01 8.93 0.44
CA LEU A 34 -19.04 8.35 1.79
C LEU A 34 -20.44 8.40 2.39
N GLN A 35 -21.18 9.50 2.18
CA GLN A 35 -22.57 9.61 2.63
C GLN A 35 -23.47 8.58 1.96
N ASP A 36 -23.35 8.41 0.63
CA ASP A 36 -24.08 7.37 -0.10
C ASP A 36 -23.73 5.97 0.43
N PHE A 37 -22.44 5.73 0.71
CA PHE A 37 -21.96 4.44 1.22
C PHE A 37 -22.52 4.13 2.62
N LEU A 38 -22.53 5.11 3.53
CA LEU A 38 -23.12 4.94 4.86
C LEU A 38 -24.62 4.68 4.79
N GLN A 39 -25.33 5.41 3.93
CA GLN A 39 -26.75 5.18 3.72
C GLN A 39 -27.04 3.77 3.19
N TRP A 40 -26.19 3.29 2.28
CA TRP A 40 -26.27 1.92 1.78
C TRP A 40 -26.01 0.89 2.88
N LEU A 41 -24.98 1.09 3.71
CA LEU A 41 -24.68 0.20 4.85
C LEU A 41 -25.84 0.12 5.85
N GLU A 42 -26.46 1.26 6.17
CA GLU A 42 -27.64 1.32 7.05
C GLU A 42 -28.81 0.53 6.48
N THR A 43 -29.00 0.57 5.16
CA THR A 43 -30.04 -0.20 4.48
C THR A 43 -29.73 -1.70 4.50
N VAL A 44 -28.45 -2.07 4.34
CA VAL A 44 -28.01 -3.48 4.33
C VAL A 44 -28.05 -4.11 5.71
N LYS A 45 -27.73 -3.37 6.79
CA LYS A 45 -27.64 -3.92 8.14
C LYS A 45 -28.93 -4.66 8.54
N THR A 46 -30.10 -4.14 8.20
CA THR A 46 -31.40 -4.54 8.78
C THR A 46 -31.41 -4.41 10.32
N ASP A 47 -32.60 -4.48 10.91
CA ASP A 47 -32.78 -4.31 12.36
C ASP A 47 -32.45 -5.59 13.15
N ASP A 48 -32.41 -6.74 12.48
CA ASP A 48 -32.29 -8.07 13.10
C ASP A 48 -30.85 -8.52 13.37
N VAL A 49 -29.85 -7.71 13.03
CA VAL A 49 -28.43 -8.01 13.28
C VAL A 49 -27.75 -6.91 14.08
N ASP A 50 -26.70 -7.28 14.83
CA ASP A 50 -25.94 -6.32 15.65
C ASP A 50 -25.15 -5.31 14.82
N GLY A 51 -24.69 -5.72 13.64
CA GLY A 51 -23.97 -4.87 12.69
C GLY A 51 -23.28 -5.65 11.58
N LEU A 52 -22.48 -4.94 10.79
CA LEU A 52 -21.83 -5.48 9.60
C LEU A 52 -20.33 -5.71 9.82
N VAL A 53 -19.79 -6.78 9.23
CA VAL A 53 -18.35 -7.00 9.10
C VAL A 53 -17.95 -6.78 7.64
N LEU A 54 -16.99 -5.89 7.40
CA LEU A 54 -16.52 -5.60 6.04
C LEU A 54 -15.37 -6.53 5.65
N ILE A 55 -15.62 -7.42 4.69
CA ILE A 55 -14.61 -8.32 4.16
C ILE A 55 -13.80 -7.62 3.06
N TYR A 56 -12.48 -7.62 3.19
CA TYR A 56 -11.52 -7.16 2.19
C TYR A 56 -10.46 -8.23 1.95
N TYR A 57 -9.61 -8.08 0.93
CA TYR A 57 -8.60 -9.09 0.60
C TYR A 57 -7.30 -8.47 0.15
N GLU A 58 -6.31 -8.39 1.05
CA GLU A 58 -5.03 -7.77 0.77
C GLU A 58 -3.88 -8.46 1.52
N VAL A 59 -2.77 -8.71 0.82
CA VAL A 59 -1.53 -9.23 1.44
C VAL A 59 -0.93 -8.20 2.40
N ARG A 60 -0.95 -6.92 1.98
CA ARG A 60 -0.54 -5.79 2.80
C ARG A 60 -1.79 -4.95 3.04
N LYS A 61 -2.25 -4.97 4.28
CA LYS A 61 -3.43 -4.25 4.73
C LYS A 61 -3.31 -2.75 4.44
N ALA A 62 -4.30 -2.19 3.76
CA ALA A 62 -4.41 -0.76 3.50
C ALA A 62 -5.87 -0.29 3.49
N SER A 63 -6.79 -1.13 3.02
CA SER A 63 -8.19 -0.76 2.80
C SER A 63 -8.91 -0.25 4.06
N PRO A 64 -8.85 -0.93 5.23
CA PRO A 64 -9.48 -0.41 6.46
C PRO A 64 -8.94 0.96 6.85
N SER A 65 -7.61 1.12 6.87
CA SER A 65 -6.95 2.37 7.26
C SER A 65 -7.32 3.53 6.34
N LEU A 66 -7.38 3.30 5.02
CA LEU A 66 -7.78 4.33 4.06
C LEU A 66 -9.24 4.76 4.27
N LEU A 67 -10.15 3.80 4.48
CA LEU A 67 -11.56 4.12 4.71
C LEU A 67 -11.74 4.89 6.02
N LEU A 68 -11.13 4.44 7.12
CA LEU A 68 -11.23 5.09 8.43
C LEU A 68 -10.61 6.50 8.42
N GLU A 69 -9.46 6.72 7.76
CA GLU A 69 -8.91 8.07 7.60
C GLU A 69 -9.84 9.00 6.81
N SER A 70 -10.45 8.50 5.73
CA SER A 70 -11.41 9.27 4.94
C SER A 70 -12.68 9.60 5.75
N LEU A 71 -13.24 8.65 6.49
CA LEU A 71 -14.38 8.89 7.38
C LEU A 71 -14.04 9.90 8.48
N ARG A 72 -12.85 9.79 9.08
CA ARG A 72 -12.41 10.70 10.16
C ARG A 72 -12.25 12.13 9.67
N ARG A 73 -11.67 12.33 8.47
CA ARG A 73 -11.55 13.66 7.84
C ARG A 73 -12.88 14.37 7.70
N HIS A 74 -13.95 13.61 7.52
CA HIS A 74 -15.31 14.11 7.30
C HIS A 74 -16.21 13.98 8.54
N GLN A 75 -15.67 13.61 9.70
CA GLN A 75 -16.41 13.43 10.96
C GLN A 75 -17.56 12.40 10.86
N LEU A 76 -17.32 11.32 10.11
CA LEU A 76 -18.33 10.28 9.85
C LEU A 76 -18.08 8.97 10.60
N ILE A 77 -17.04 8.88 11.44
CA ILE A 77 -16.67 7.66 12.17
C ILE A 77 -17.78 7.22 13.11
N ASP A 78 -18.36 8.12 13.92
CA ASP A 78 -19.41 7.76 14.88
C ASP A 78 -20.65 7.16 14.20
N ARG A 79 -21.02 7.68 13.02
CA ARG A 79 -22.13 7.12 12.22
C ARG A 79 -21.75 5.74 11.67
N PHE A 80 -20.52 5.58 11.19
CA PHE A 80 -20.01 4.32 10.67
C PHE A 80 -19.98 3.22 11.74
N SER A 81 -19.44 3.50 12.93
CA SER A 81 -19.28 2.52 14.02
C SER A 81 -20.60 2.05 14.65
N LYS A 82 -21.70 2.79 14.43
CA LYS A 82 -23.04 2.31 14.79
C LYS A 82 -23.48 1.13 13.91
N VAL A 83 -22.99 1.06 12.67
CA VAL A 83 -23.44 0.09 11.67
C VAL A 83 -22.41 -1.03 11.47
N VAL A 84 -21.13 -0.68 11.35
CA VAL A 84 -20.04 -1.63 11.13
C VAL A 84 -19.39 -1.99 12.45
N LYS A 85 -19.07 -3.27 12.65
CA LYS A 85 -18.44 -3.81 13.86
C LYS A 85 -16.99 -4.18 13.67
N GLY A 86 -16.56 -4.41 12.43
CA GLY A 86 -15.17 -4.76 12.18
C GLY A 86 -14.84 -5.00 10.72
N PHE A 87 -13.57 -5.33 10.51
CA PHE A 87 -13.01 -5.64 9.21
C PHE A 87 -12.39 -7.04 9.22
N CYS A 88 -12.63 -7.82 8.17
CA CYS A 88 -12.02 -9.13 8.01
C CYS A 88 -11.16 -9.18 6.75
N ASN A 89 -9.90 -9.60 6.90
CA ASN A 89 -9.01 -9.82 5.76
C ASN A 89 -9.12 -11.26 5.26
N GLY A 90 -9.79 -11.46 4.12
CA GLY A 90 -9.88 -12.76 3.46
C GLY A 90 -8.52 -13.38 3.10
N PHE A 91 -7.46 -12.58 2.99
CA PHE A 91 -6.09 -13.12 2.86
C PHE A 91 -5.69 -13.97 4.07
N ASN A 92 -6.01 -13.52 5.28
CA ASN A 92 -5.66 -14.23 6.52
C ASN A 92 -6.44 -15.56 6.62
N ILE A 93 -7.71 -15.54 6.21
CA ILE A 93 -8.54 -16.75 6.11
C ILE A 93 -7.89 -17.74 5.13
N ALA A 94 -7.61 -17.31 3.90
CA ALA A 94 -7.03 -18.18 2.88
C ALA A 94 -5.65 -18.72 3.29
N GLN A 95 -4.82 -17.90 3.93
CA GLN A 95 -3.54 -18.33 4.48
C GLN A 95 -3.73 -19.42 5.54
N ALA A 96 -4.62 -19.22 6.50
CA ALA A 96 -4.86 -20.19 7.56
C ALA A 96 -5.44 -21.51 7.04
N LYS A 97 -6.35 -21.45 6.07
CA LYS A 97 -7.10 -22.62 5.59
C LYS A 97 -6.42 -23.35 4.43
N CYS A 98 -5.62 -22.67 3.62
CA CYS A 98 -5.01 -23.25 2.41
C CYS A 98 -3.48 -23.41 2.52
N ALA A 99 -2.86 -23.16 3.67
CA ALA A 99 -1.41 -23.23 3.86
C ALA A 99 -0.78 -24.56 3.39
N ASN A 100 -1.50 -25.67 3.57
CA ASN A 100 -1.03 -27.00 3.20
C ASN A 100 -1.18 -27.31 1.69
N THR A 101 -1.94 -26.50 0.96
CA THR A 101 -2.31 -26.76 -0.44
C THR A 101 -1.54 -25.86 -1.40
N THR A 102 -1.21 -24.63 -1.01
CA THR A 102 -0.54 -23.67 -1.89
C THR A 102 0.37 -22.72 -1.12
N LYS A 103 1.41 -22.21 -1.79
CA LYS A 103 2.38 -21.26 -1.23
C LYS A 103 1.99 -19.80 -1.43
N SER A 104 0.95 -19.51 -2.22
CA SER A 104 0.55 -18.16 -2.58
C SER A 104 -0.94 -17.95 -2.41
N PHE A 105 -1.29 -17.03 -1.51
CA PHE A 105 -2.68 -16.74 -1.13
C PHE A 105 -3.15 -15.40 -1.68
N ASN A 106 -2.53 -14.86 -2.74
CA ASN A 106 -3.02 -13.59 -3.30
C ASN A 106 -4.39 -13.79 -3.99
N LEU A 107 -5.16 -12.71 -4.11
CA LEU A 107 -6.54 -12.74 -4.61
C LEU A 107 -6.69 -13.46 -5.96
N ARG A 108 -5.73 -13.26 -6.88
CA ARG A 108 -5.76 -13.88 -8.22
C ARG A 108 -5.59 -15.39 -8.13
N VAL A 109 -4.62 -15.84 -7.33
CA VAL A 109 -4.37 -17.28 -7.15
C VAL A 109 -5.57 -17.93 -6.46
N MET A 110 -6.10 -17.33 -5.39
CA MET A 110 -7.26 -17.91 -4.71
C MET A 110 -8.52 -17.91 -5.57
N SER A 111 -8.76 -16.85 -6.35
CA SER A 111 -9.89 -16.83 -7.30
C SER A 111 -9.76 -17.92 -8.37
N LYS A 112 -8.53 -18.19 -8.85
CA LYS A 112 -8.32 -19.27 -9.81
C LYS A 112 -8.53 -20.64 -9.16
N VAL A 113 -7.90 -20.89 -8.02
CA VAL A 113 -7.88 -22.19 -7.37
C VAL A 113 -9.23 -22.58 -6.78
N LEU A 114 -9.91 -21.65 -6.10
CA LEU A 114 -11.14 -21.93 -5.36
C LEU A 114 -12.40 -21.69 -6.19
N LEU A 115 -12.36 -20.71 -7.10
CA LEU A 115 -13.55 -20.28 -7.87
C LEU A 115 -13.47 -20.62 -9.36
N ASN A 116 -12.41 -21.29 -9.80
CA ASN A 116 -12.14 -21.59 -11.21
C ASN A 116 -12.19 -20.35 -12.14
N ARG A 117 -11.78 -19.18 -11.63
CA ARG A 117 -11.75 -17.92 -12.39
C ARG A 117 -10.37 -17.71 -13.01
N GLU A 118 -10.16 -18.27 -14.19
CA GLU A 118 -8.83 -18.23 -14.85
C GLU A 118 -8.39 -16.82 -15.29
N ASP A 119 -9.33 -15.98 -15.75
CA ASP A 119 -9.05 -14.69 -16.41
C ASP A 119 -9.64 -13.46 -15.70
N GLY A 120 -9.87 -13.53 -14.39
CA GLY A 120 -10.40 -12.41 -13.61
C GLY A 120 -9.54 -11.13 -13.75
N SER A 121 -10.13 -10.07 -14.30
CA SER A 121 -9.56 -8.72 -14.25
C SER A 121 -9.86 -8.12 -12.87
N PHE A 122 -8.85 -8.03 -12.00
CA PHE A 122 -8.98 -7.42 -10.67
C PHE A 122 -8.68 -5.91 -10.67
N ASN A 123 -8.85 -5.25 -11.82
CA ASN A 123 -8.57 -3.82 -11.97
C ASN A 123 -9.67 -2.99 -11.27
N SER A 124 -10.92 -3.44 -11.31
CA SER A 124 -12.08 -2.82 -10.64
C SER A 124 -12.12 -3.14 -9.15
N ALA A 125 -12.54 -2.17 -8.33
CA ALA A 125 -12.81 -2.42 -6.90
C ALA A 125 -14.01 -3.34 -6.69
N VAL A 126 -15.02 -3.26 -7.56
CA VAL A 126 -16.23 -4.09 -7.48
C VAL A 126 -15.89 -5.56 -7.71
N ASP A 127 -15.09 -5.87 -8.73
CA ASP A 127 -14.69 -7.26 -9.03
C ASP A 127 -13.83 -7.84 -7.90
N ARG A 128 -12.97 -7.02 -7.29
CA ARG A 128 -12.21 -7.43 -6.10
C ARG A 128 -13.11 -7.69 -4.90
N ALA A 129 -14.09 -6.83 -4.63
CA ALA A 129 -15.03 -7.00 -3.51
C ALA A 129 -15.84 -8.29 -3.66
N ARG A 130 -16.38 -8.55 -4.87
CA ARG A 130 -17.09 -9.79 -5.19
C ARG A 130 -16.21 -11.01 -4.98
N ALA A 131 -15.02 -11.03 -5.58
CA ALA A 131 -14.09 -12.15 -5.42
C ALA A 131 -13.69 -12.38 -3.96
N SER A 132 -13.53 -11.31 -3.16
CA SER A 132 -13.20 -11.42 -1.74
C SER A 132 -14.31 -12.12 -0.96
N PHE A 133 -15.57 -11.73 -1.19
CA PHE A 133 -16.73 -12.36 -0.57
C PHE A 133 -16.94 -13.80 -1.05
N ASP A 134 -16.81 -14.05 -2.36
CA ASP A 134 -16.96 -15.38 -2.95
C ASP A 134 -15.93 -16.37 -2.40
N ILE A 135 -14.67 -15.94 -2.21
CA ILE A 135 -13.62 -16.78 -1.61
C ILE A 135 -13.97 -17.12 -0.15
N ALA A 136 -14.36 -16.12 0.66
CA ALA A 136 -14.73 -16.36 2.06
C ALA A 136 -15.92 -17.32 2.15
N SER A 137 -16.93 -17.13 1.30
CA SER A 137 -18.11 -17.99 1.19
C SER A 137 -17.75 -19.43 0.80
N HIS A 138 -16.90 -19.60 -0.22
CA HIS A 138 -16.45 -20.93 -0.66
C HIS A 138 -15.67 -21.68 0.42
N LEU A 139 -14.79 -20.98 1.14
CA LEU A 139 -14.02 -21.57 2.22
C LEU A 139 -14.92 -21.95 3.41
N ALA A 140 -15.90 -21.11 3.77
CA ALA A 140 -16.86 -21.40 4.83
C ALA A 140 -17.75 -22.63 4.51
N GLN A 141 -18.11 -22.83 3.24
CA GLN A 141 -18.87 -24.01 2.80
C GLN A 141 -18.04 -25.29 2.85
N SER A 142 -16.74 -25.20 2.57
CA SER A 142 -15.83 -26.36 2.54
C SER A 142 -15.59 -26.97 3.93
N GLU A 143 -15.94 -26.26 5.01
CA GLU A 143 -15.86 -26.77 6.40
C GLU A 143 -17.14 -27.49 6.87
N ARG A 144 -18.15 -27.62 6.00
CA ARG A 144 -19.35 -28.40 6.33
C ARG A 144 -19.08 -29.90 6.17
N GLU A 145 -19.32 -30.67 7.22
CA GLU A 145 -19.22 -32.14 7.20
C GLU A 145 -20.32 -32.80 6.34
N GLU A 146 -21.47 -32.12 6.16
CA GLU A 146 -22.57 -32.60 5.33
C GLU A 146 -22.56 -31.90 3.97
N LEU A 147 -22.28 -32.68 2.91
CA LEU A 147 -22.40 -32.30 1.50
C LEU A 147 -23.87 -32.12 1.10
N GLU A 148 -24.57 -31.18 1.73
CA GLU A 148 -25.79 -30.65 1.13
C GLU A 148 -25.42 -29.81 -0.10
N LYS A 149 -26.27 -29.87 -1.12
CA LYS A 149 -26.11 -29.22 -2.43
C LYS A 149 -25.53 -27.81 -2.29
N PRO A 150 -24.65 -27.35 -3.21
CA PRO A 150 -24.05 -26.03 -3.14
C PRO A 150 -25.13 -24.99 -2.90
N ALA A 151 -25.10 -24.35 -1.73
CA ALA A 151 -26.06 -23.33 -1.37
C ALA A 151 -25.99 -22.24 -2.44
N ALA A 152 -27.09 -22.04 -3.18
CA ALA A 152 -27.18 -20.99 -4.17
C ALA A 152 -26.95 -19.65 -3.47
N GLY A 153 -25.88 -18.95 -3.86
CA GLY A 153 -25.54 -17.57 -3.53
C GLY A 153 -25.67 -17.19 -2.05
N MET A 154 -24.57 -17.26 -1.29
CA MET A 154 -24.53 -16.71 0.07
C MET A 154 -24.83 -15.20 0.06
N THR A 155 -25.67 -14.77 1.00
CA THR A 155 -26.12 -13.38 1.16
C THR A 155 -25.29 -12.62 2.19
N GLY A 156 -24.56 -13.33 3.06
CA GLY A 156 -23.76 -12.76 4.14
C GLY A 156 -24.40 -12.89 5.51
N PHE A 157 -25.68 -13.25 5.58
CA PHE A 157 -26.45 -13.42 6.82
C PHE A 157 -26.43 -14.85 7.36
N GLU A 158 -25.81 -15.78 6.64
CA GLU A 158 -25.82 -17.18 7.04
C GLU A 158 -24.93 -17.42 8.27
N PRO A 159 -25.44 -18.04 9.36
CA PRO A 159 -24.72 -18.17 10.63
C PRO A 159 -23.34 -18.83 10.51
N HIS A 160 -23.21 -19.86 9.67
CA HIS A 160 -21.93 -20.55 9.47
C HIS A 160 -20.85 -19.66 8.83
N LEU A 161 -21.20 -18.78 7.88
CA LEU A 161 -20.23 -17.84 7.31
C LEU A 161 -19.82 -16.80 8.34
N ILE A 162 -20.77 -16.31 9.13
CA ILE A 162 -20.49 -15.37 10.23
C ILE A 162 -19.53 -16.03 11.22
N GLN A 163 -19.84 -17.22 11.72
CA GLN A 163 -19.00 -17.96 12.67
C GLN A 163 -17.61 -18.27 12.10
N PHE A 164 -17.51 -18.52 10.79
CA PHE A 164 -16.25 -18.75 10.10
C PHE A 164 -15.38 -17.49 9.98
N VAL A 165 -16.00 -16.33 9.72
CA VAL A 165 -15.31 -15.04 9.46
C VAL A 165 -14.96 -14.31 10.75
N CYS A 166 -15.81 -14.39 11.78
CA CYS A 166 -15.63 -13.66 13.04
C CYS A 166 -14.25 -13.82 13.69
N PRO A 167 -13.64 -15.03 13.77
CA PRO A 167 -12.30 -15.22 14.35
C PRO A 167 -11.17 -14.48 13.63
N PHE A 168 -11.39 -14.05 12.38
CA PHE A 168 -10.42 -13.33 11.55
C PHE A 168 -10.74 -11.84 11.43
N SER A 169 -11.76 -11.37 12.16
CA SER A 169 -12.22 -9.99 12.13
C SER A 169 -11.55 -9.17 13.23
N ASN A 170 -11.13 -7.95 12.89
CA ASN A 170 -10.66 -6.97 13.87
C ASN A 170 -11.76 -5.95 14.14
N ALA A 171 -11.87 -5.48 15.39
CA ALA A 171 -12.80 -4.41 15.72
C ALA A 171 -12.32 -3.07 15.13
N ILE A 172 -13.23 -2.09 15.00
CA ILE A 172 -12.87 -0.75 14.52
C ILE A 172 -11.83 -0.10 15.44
N ASP A 173 -11.94 -0.29 16.75
CA ASP A 173 -11.02 0.31 17.71
C ASP A 173 -9.59 -0.23 17.54
N ASP A 174 -9.42 -1.53 17.33
CA ASP A 174 -8.12 -2.15 17.03
C ASP A 174 -7.50 -1.57 15.76
N GLU A 175 -8.33 -1.37 14.72
CA GLU A 175 -7.92 -0.76 13.46
C GLU A 175 -7.50 0.71 13.66
N GLU A 176 -8.20 1.46 14.52
CA GLU A 176 -7.84 2.83 14.86
C GLU A 176 -6.54 2.92 15.66
N GLU A 177 -6.30 1.98 16.58
CA GLU A 177 -5.04 1.89 17.32
C GLU A 177 -3.86 1.57 16.39
N GLU A 178 -4.02 0.64 15.45
CA GLU A 178 -3.00 0.33 14.45
C GLU A 178 -2.71 1.55 13.56
N ILE A 179 -3.73 2.33 13.18
CA ILE A 179 -3.53 3.58 12.44
C ILE A 179 -2.73 4.60 13.25
N LYS A 180 -3.01 4.73 14.56
CA LYS A 180 -2.26 5.64 15.44
C LYS A 180 -0.78 5.23 15.50
N SER A 181 -0.49 3.95 15.69
CA SER A 181 0.89 3.45 15.74
C SER A 181 1.61 3.67 14.39
N PHE A 182 0.93 3.46 13.26
CA PHE A 182 1.49 3.77 11.95
C PHE A 182 1.79 5.25 11.72
N LYS A 183 0.99 6.18 12.28
CA LYS A 183 1.28 7.61 12.20
C LYS A 183 2.55 7.97 12.95
N VAL A 184 2.73 7.46 14.17
CA VAL A 184 3.97 7.64 14.94
C VAL A 184 5.17 7.12 14.17
N LEU A 185 5.05 5.91 13.61
CA LEU A 185 6.11 5.30 12.79
C LEU A 185 6.42 6.15 11.55
N LEU A 186 5.41 6.70 10.88
CA LEU A 186 5.57 7.53 9.69
C LEU A 186 6.23 8.88 10.02
N GLU A 187 5.86 9.51 11.14
CA GLU A 187 6.49 10.74 11.63
C GLU A 187 7.97 10.50 11.92
N ARG A 188 8.30 9.40 12.60
CA ARG A 188 9.68 9.00 12.85
C ARG A 188 10.46 8.76 11.55
N GLN A 189 9.88 8.05 10.58
CA GLN A 189 10.49 7.90 9.24
C GLN A 189 10.69 9.23 8.50
N ASN A 190 9.83 10.22 8.74
CA ASN A 190 9.93 11.54 8.12
C ASN A 190 11.08 12.36 8.71
N THR A 191 11.57 12.06 9.91
CA THR A 191 12.78 12.70 10.47
C THR A 191 14.02 12.44 9.61
N PHE A 192 14.06 11.32 8.89
CA PHE A 192 15.16 10.94 7.99
C PHE A 192 15.07 11.54 6.58
N ARG A 193 14.15 12.48 6.32
CA ARG A 193 14.08 13.20 5.03
C ARG A 193 15.40 13.88 4.62
N PRO A 194 16.18 14.50 5.52
CA PRO A 194 17.48 15.09 5.15
C PRO A 194 18.46 14.04 4.61
N VAL A 195 18.53 12.87 5.23
CA VAL A 195 19.46 11.79 4.90
C VAL A 195 19.08 11.12 3.57
N PHE A 196 17.83 10.68 3.44
CA PHE A 196 17.37 9.88 2.29
C PHE A 196 16.72 10.72 1.18
N GLY A 197 16.73 12.05 1.30
CA GLY A 197 15.96 12.93 0.42
C GLY A 197 16.26 12.75 -1.07
N ALA A 198 17.53 12.52 -1.42
CA ALA A 198 17.94 12.25 -2.80
C ALA A 198 17.44 10.88 -3.28
N LEU A 199 17.62 9.83 -2.48
CA LEU A 199 17.17 8.46 -2.77
C LEU A 199 15.63 8.37 -2.90
N MET A 200 14.91 9.17 -2.12
CA MET A 200 13.44 9.23 -2.17
C MET A 200 12.90 9.90 -3.44
N ARG A 201 13.69 10.74 -4.10
CA ARG A 201 13.35 11.38 -5.39
C ARG A 201 13.79 10.56 -6.61
N ALA A 202 14.48 9.45 -6.39
CA ALA A 202 15.06 8.64 -7.43
C ALA A 202 14.06 7.66 -8.08
N SER A 203 14.58 6.59 -8.68
CA SER A 203 13.76 5.55 -9.30
C SER A 203 12.79 4.91 -8.30
N ARG A 204 11.74 4.26 -8.80
CA ARG A 204 10.76 3.58 -7.94
C ARG A 204 11.43 2.55 -7.04
N THR A 205 12.37 1.77 -7.56
CA THR A 205 13.08 0.72 -6.83
C THR A 205 13.93 1.32 -5.71
N GLU A 206 14.70 2.38 -6.00
CA GLU A 206 15.52 3.05 -4.97
C GLU A 206 14.67 3.68 -3.88
N ARG A 207 13.54 4.29 -4.25
CA ARG A 207 12.61 4.85 -3.27
C ARG A 207 11.96 3.79 -2.37
N GLN A 208 11.65 2.62 -2.93
CA GLN A 208 11.15 1.49 -2.15
C GLN A 208 12.22 1.00 -1.18
N HIS A 209 13.46 0.85 -1.64
CA HIS A 209 14.61 0.47 -0.80
C HIS A 209 14.88 1.48 0.30
N ALA A 210 15.00 2.76 -0.04
CA ALA A 210 15.18 3.84 0.94
C ALA A 210 14.01 3.95 1.94
N SER A 211 12.79 3.58 1.53
CA SER A 211 11.66 3.51 2.47
C SER A 211 11.75 2.32 3.42
N HIS A 212 12.25 1.17 2.94
CA HIS A 212 12.53 0.00 3.77
C HIS A 212 13.59 0.33 4.84
N LEU A 213 14.73 0.90 4.44
CA LEU A 213 15.81 1.26 5.38
C LEU A 213 15.35 2.28 6.44
N ARG A 214 14.57 3.31 6.05
CA ARG A 214 14.00 4.26 7.01
C ARG A 214 12.99 3.60 7.95
N ARG A 215 12.19 2.67 7.44
CA ARG A 215 11.24 1.92 8.24
C ARG A 215 11.96 1.06 9.27
N LEU A 216 13.07 0.42 8.90
CA LEU A 216 13.90 -0.36 9.80
C LEU A 216 14.37 0.47 11.01
N LEU A 217 14.92 1.67 10.77
CA LEU A 217 15.30 2.59 11.85
C LEU A 217 14.08 2.97 12.72
N ALA A 218 12.98 3.31 12.06
CA ALA A 218 11.79 3.78 12.77
C ALA A 218 11.11 2.69 13.61
N GLU A 219 11.12 1.42 13.17
CA GLU A 219 10.54 0.30 13.93
C GLU A 219 11.33 0.01 15.21
N ASN A 220 12.62 0.36 15.26
CA ASN A 220 13.48 0.20 16.45
C ASN A 220 13.60 1.50 17.26
N ASP A 221 12.62 2.39 17.18
CA ASP A 221 12.57 3.66 17.92
C ASP A 221 13.76 4.63 17.66
N ILE A 222 14.44 4.48 16.52
CA ILE A 222 15.54 5.36 16.12
C ILE A 222 14.99 6.52 15.28
N ASN A 223 15.31 7.75 15.68
CA ASN A 223 15.01 8.97 14.94
C ASN A 223 16.30 9.70 14.52
N TYR A 224 16.15 10.73 13.69
CA TYR A 224 17.29 11.53 13.22
C TYR A 224 18.11 12.14 14.35
N ASP A 225 17.46 12.71 15.37
CA ASP A 225 18.15 13.41 16.46
C ASP A 225 19.00 12.45 17.30
N LYS A 226 18.50 11.23 17.56
CA LYS A 226 19.26 10.19 18.26
C LYS A 226 20.52 9.79 17.52
N LEU A 227 20.45 9.62 16.19
CA LEU A 227 21.64 9.33 15.38
C LEU A 227 22.60 10.51 15.31
N LYS A 228 22.07 11.73 15.25
CA LYS A 228 22.89 12.94 15.25
C LYS A 228 23.67 13.07 16.56
N MET A 229 23.02 12.90 17.71
CA MET A 229 23.69 12.90 19.02
C MET A 229 24.78 11.84 19.10
N ALA A 230 24.49 10.62 18.64
CA ALA A 230 25.48 9.53 18.66
C ALA A 230 26.70 9.83 17.77
N TYR A 231 26.47 10.45 16.62
CA TYR A 231 27.55 10.89 15.74
C TYR A 231 28.35 12.05 16.35
N ASP A 232 27.69 13.02 16.98
CA ASP A 232 28.38 14.14 17.64
C ASP A 232 29.23 13.66 18.85
N GLU A 233 28.82 12.57 19.52
CA GLU A 233 29.55 11.96 20.65
C GLU A 233 30.77 11.12 20.22
N ASN A 234 30.60 10.21 19.25
CA ASN A 234 31.63 9.21 18.90
C ASN A 234 31.75 8.97 17.38
N ALA A 235 31.34 9.93 16.56
CA ALA A 235 31.35 9.86 15.10
C ALA A 235 30.74 8.53 14.57
N LYS A 236 31.44 7.87 13.64
CA LYS A 236 30.99 6.61 13.05
C LYS A 236 30.80 5.50 14.09
N GLU A 237 31.66 5.41 15.10
CA GLU A 237 31.58 4.37 16.13
C GLU A 237 30.30 4.52 16.99
N GLY A 238 29.88 5.77 17.24
CA GLY A 238 28.61 6.06 17.90
C GLY A 238 27.40 5.56 17.10
N LEU A 239 27.40 5.77 15.77
CA LEU A 239 26.37 5.22 14.88
C LEU A 239 26.37 3.69 14.88
N GLU A 240 27.54 3.06 14.77
CA GLU A 240 27.67 1.60 14.79
C GLU A 240 27.13 0.99 16.08
N LYS A 241 27.42 1.61 17.21
CA LYS A 241 26.93 1.16 18.52
C LYS A 241 25.40 1.17 18.58
N ILE A 242 24.75 2.25 18.16
CA ILE A 242 23.29 2.33 18.18
C ILE A 242 22.66 1.34 17.21
N ILE A 243 23.12 1.34 15.95
CA ILE A 243 22.46 0.53 14.91
C ILE A 243 22.62 -0.96 15.20
N LYS A 244 23.82 -1.43 15.56
CA LYS A 244 24.04 -2.86 15.84
C LYS A 244 23.37 -3.31 17.14
N ALA A 245 23.19 -2.42 18.12
CA ALA A 245 22.57 -2.78 19.40
C ALA A 245 21.02 -2.75 19.33
N GLU A 246 20.44 -1.78 18.62
CA GLU A 246 19.00 -1.54 18.65
C GLU A 246 18.25 -2.09 17.44
N VAL A 247 18.90 -2.22 16.27
CA VAL A 247 18.24 -2.76 15.07
C VAL A 247 18.31 -4.29 15.10
N THR A 248 17.23 -4.91 15.57
CA THR A 248 17.16 -6.38 15.75
C THR A 248 16.51 -7.12 14.58
N ASN A 249 15.73 -6.41 13.76
CA ASN A 249 14.90 -6.98 12.70
C ASN A 249 15.44 -6.77 11.27
N GLY A 250 16.74 -6.43 11.14
CA GLY A 250 17.39 -6.14 9.87
C GLY A 250 18.31 -7.25 9.38
N GLU A 251 18.43 -7.41 8.06
CA GLU A 251 19.49 -8.22 7.46
C GLU A 251 20.84 -7.53 7.65
N GLU A 252 21.93 -8.29 7.80
CA GLU A 252 23.29 -7.76 7.97
C GLU A 252 23.66 -6.76 6.85
N LYS A 253 23.27 -7.08 5.61
CA LYS A 253 23.46 -6.22 4.45
C LYS A 253 22.72 -4.87 4.57
N ASP A 254 21.50 -4.87 5.09
CA ASP A 254 20.72 -3.65 5.29
C ASP A 254 21.36 -2.77 6.38
N ILE A 255 21.89 -3.40 7.43
CA ILE A 255 22.62 -2.73 8.53
C ILE A 255 23.91 -2.08 8.01
N GLU A 256 24.71 -2.81 7.22
CA GLU A 256 25.93 -2.27 6.60
C GLU A 256 25.62 -1.10 5.67
N GLU A 257 24.58 -1.22 4.83
CA GLU A 257 24.16 -0.16 3.92
C GLU A 257 23.68 1.08 4.69
N LEU A 258 22.90 0.90 5.76
CA LEU A 258 22.48 1.98 6.65
C LEU A 258 23.67 2.73 7.24
N LEU A 259 24.64 2.00 7.78
CA LEU A 259 25.85 2.59 8.36
C LEU A 259 26.62 3.41 7.32
N ASN A 260 26.77 2.88 6.11
CA ASN A 260 27.45 3.59 5.03
C ASN A 260 26.69 4.88 4.62
N ILE A 261 25.36 4.81 4.47
CA ILE A 261 24.53 5.98 4.13
C ILE A 261 24.67 7.07 5.20
N LEU A 262 24.59 6.70 6.47
CA LEU A 262 24.61 7.64 7.60
C LEU A 262 26.00 8.24 7.79
N ASP A 263 27.06 7.42 7.76
CA ASP A 263 28.45 7.88 7.83
C ASP A 263 28.78 8.86 6.70
N CYS A 264 28.37 8.55 5.46
CA CYS A 264 28.54 9.46 4.33
C CYS A 264 27.73 10.77 4.42
N PHE A 265 26.65 10.77 5.21
CA PHE A 265 25.80 11.95 5.38
C PHE A 265 26.29 12.86 6.50
N PHE A 266 26.69 12.30 7.64
CA PHE A 266 27.12 13.07 8.80
C PHE A 266 28.57 13.53 8.70
N ASP A 267 29.44 12.79 8.01
CA ASP A 267 30.85 13.15 7.82
C ASP A 267 31.01 14.28 6.78
N PRO A 268 31.46 15.49 7.17
CA PRO A 268 31.62 16.61 6.25
C PRO A 268 32.67 16.37 5.15
N SER A 269 33.60 15.42 5.38
CA SER A 269 34.63 15.05 4.40
C SER A 269 34.12 14.10 3.33
N LYS A 270 33.00 13.41 3.59
CA LYS A 270 32.38 12.45 2.67
C LYS A 270 31.26 13.11 1.87
N LYS A 271 30.95 12.49 0.73
CA LYS A 271 29.81 12.90 -0.10
C LYS A 271 28.62 12.01 0.25
N ALA A 272 27.49 12.65 0.55
CA ALA A 272 26.23 11.95 0.76
C ALA A 272 25.89 11.05 -0.44
N ILE A 273 25.43 9.83 -0.15
CA ILE A 273 25.13 8.81 -1.16
C ILE A 273 24.05 9.33 -2.11
N GLN A 274 24.39 9.36 -3.40
CA GLN A 274 23.48 9.77 -4.46
C GLN A 274 22.84 8.55 -5.14
N PRO A 275 21.63 8.71 -5.70
CA PRO A 275 20.99 7.65 -6.47
C PRO A 275 21.86 7.22 -7.64
N LYS A 276 21.76 5.94 -8.02
CA LYS A 276 22.43 5.43 -9.21
C LYS A 276 21.82 6.11 -10.43
N ALA A 277 22.68 6.66 -11.30
CA ALA A 277 22.22 7.31 -12.51
C ALA A 277 21.41 6.30 -13.35
N THR A 278 20.10 6.49 -13.43
CA THR A 278 19.26 5.80 -14.40
C THR A 278 19.75 6.23 -15.78
N GLY A 279 20.16 5.28 -16.63
CA GLY A 279 20.85 5.48 -17.91
C GLY A 279 20.13 6.30 -18.99
N MET A 280 19.10 7.09 -18.64
CA MET A 280 18.48 8.08 -19.52
C MET A 280 19.01 9.51 -19.35
N SER A 281 19.68 9.86 -18.23
CA SER A 281 20.19 11.23 -18.03
C SER A 281 21.55 11.51 -18.68
N ALA A 282 22.33 10.48 -19.02
CA ALA A 282 23.66 10.65 -19.63
C ALA A 282 23.65 10.89 -21.15
N ARG A 283 22.49 10.77 -21.83
CA ARG A 283 22.39 10.88 -23.30
C ARG A 283 21.86 12.20 -23.83
N PHE A 284 21.44 13.14 -22.98
CA PHE A 284 20.71 14.35 -23.42
C PHE A 284 21.38 15.70 -23.18
N TYR A 285 22.63 15.72 -22.72
CA TYR A 285 23.43 16.95 -22.75
C TYR A 285 24.82 16.66 -23.33
N PRO A 286 25.06 16.94 -24.62
CA PRO A 286 26.41 17.16 -25.08
C PRO A 286 26.98 18.38 -24.31
N PRO A 287 28.28 18.42 -24.01
CA PRO A 287 28.90 19.60 -23.42
C PRO A 287 28.68 20.78 -24.38
N MET A 288 28.02 21.83 -23.89
CA MET A 288 28.02 23.14 -24.54
C MET A 288 29.46 23.65 -24.56
N GLY A 289 30.17 23.39 -25.66
CA GLY A 289 31.56 23.79 -25.82
C GLY A 289 31.92 23.98 -27.28
N GLY A 290 32.17 25.24 -27.67
CA GLY A 290 33.04 25.57 -28.80
C GLY A 290 32.34 25.81 -30.14
N ARG A 291 31.99 27.07 -30.40
CA ARG A 291 31.84 27.61 -31.76
C ARG A 291 33.01 27.15 -32.63
N ASN A 292 32.71 26.56 -33.78
CA ASN A 292 33.60 26.70 -34.93
C ASN A 292 32.78 26.87 -36.21
N ASN A 293 32.75 28.11 -36.67
CA ASN A 293 32.29 28.51 -37.99
C ASN A 293 33.23 27.88 -39.02
N ASN A 294 32.75 26.91 -39.80
CA ASN A 294 33.33 26.65 -41.11
C ASN A 294 32.24 26.39 -42.13
N ARG A 295 31.86 27.48 -42.81
CA ARG A 295 31.14 27.48 -44.07
C ARG A 295 31.92 26.63 -45.08
N ARG A 296 31.32 25.55 -45.57
CA ARG A 296 31.64 25.02 -46.90
C ARG A 296 30.37 24.84 -47.71
N ARG A 297 30.23 25.77 -48.66
CA ARG A 297 29.33 25.75 -49.81
C ARG A 297 29.38 24.37 -50.48
N ARG A 298 28.21 23.79 -50.78
CA ARG A 298 28.06 22.88 -51.92
C ARG A 298 26.94 23.40 -52.80
N SER A 299 27.35 23.82 -53.99
CA SER A 299 26.54 24.22 -55.13
C SER A 299 25.71 23.05 -55.63
N TYR A 300 24.42 23.28 -55.87
CA TYR A 300 23.66 22.51 -56.84
C TYR A 300 23.78 23.23 -58.19
N ASN A 301 24.35 22.54 -59.18
CA ASN A 301 24.12 22.84 -60.58
C ASN A 301 23.22 21.74 -61.15
N ARG A 302 22.44 22.17 -62.14
CA ARG A 302 21.36 21.49 -62.88
C ARG A 302 21.70 20.08 -63.35
#